data_AF-A0A971JP07-F1
#
_entry.id   AF-A0A971JP07-F1
#
_cell.length_a   1.000
_cell.length_b   1.000
_cell.length_c   1.000
_cell.angle_alpha   90.00
_cell.angle_beta   90.00
_cell.angle_gamma   90.00
#
_symmetry.space_group_name_H-M   'P 1'
#
loop_
_entity.id
_entity.type
_entity.pdbx_description
1 polymer ?
#
loop_
_entity_poly.entity_id
_entity_poly.type
_entity_poly.pdbx_seq_one_letter_code
_entity_poly.pdbx_strand_id
1 'polypeptide(L)'
;MLFECLNHHHKLRDELVTARTRLATLEAETPTLRARLSDLIADEGATSKEIAAARDALPKHAAMVEAAREEILVLEDAVTKAHAAAVEAGRIQWTEAVPKVAADIAPPLEGLQEAAAPFLALAEDLVGRWQAYQDVLDSWSTAFPGVHRPAPLPKPHPSRALQELIGRIDAAAHSIEQIMVTIDRME
;
A
#
# COMPACT_ATOMS: atom_id res chain seq x y z
N MET A 1 19.71 -5.12 -3.46
CA MET A 1 19.32 -6.28 -2.67
C MET A 1 17.82 -6.60 -2.73
N LEU A 2 16.89 -5.86 -2.11
CA LEU A 2 15.44 -6.21 -2.15
C LEU A 2 14.90 -6.35 -3.59
N PHE A 3 15.19 -5.39 -4.46
CA PHE A 3 14.78 -5.42 -5.87
C PHE A 3 15.28 -6.67 -6.61
N GLU A 4 16.52 -7.09 -6.35
CA GLU A 4 17.10 -8.30 -6.96
C GLU A 4 16.43 -9.56 -6.42
N CYS A 5 16.14 -9.62 -5.11
CA CYS A 5 15.41 -10.73 -4.50
C CYS A 5 13.98 -10.85 -5.05
N LEU A 6 13.27 -9.72 -5.22
CA LEU A 6 11.93 -9.69 -5.80
C LEU A 6 11.92 -10.12 -7.28
N ASN A 7 12.86 -9.61 -8.08
CA ASN A 7 13.00 -10.04 -9.47
C ASN A 7 13.31 -11.53 -9.60
N HIS A 8 14.18 -12.04 -8.72
CA HIS A 8 14.50 -13.46 -8.69
C HIS A 8 13.28 -14.30 -8.30
N HIS A 9 12.51 -13.88 -7.29
CA HIS A 9 11.27 -14.54 -6.90
C HIS A 9 10.23 -14.56 -8.03
N HIS A 10 10.04 -13.44 -8.73
CA HIS A 10 9.13 -13.36 -9.88
C HIS A 10 9.54 -14.30 -11.01
N LYS A 11 10.84 -14.31 -11.35
CA LYS A 11 11.37 -15.22 -12.38
C LYS A 11 11.09 -16.69 -12.03
N LEU A 12 11.38 -17.12 -10.81
CA LEU A 12 11.14 -18.50 -10.37
C LEU A 12 9.64 -18.84 -10.38
N ARG A 13 8.77 -17.87 -10.06
CA ARG A 13 7.32 -18.04 -10.11
C ARG A 13 6.84 -18.23 -11.55
N ASP A 14 7.38 -17.48 -12.51
CA ASP A 14 7.05 -17.63 -13.93
C ASP A 14 7.52 -18.99 -14.48
N GLU A 15 8.71 -19.43 -14.08
CA GLU A 15 9.24 -20.76 -14.38
C GLU A 15 8.33 -21.87 -13.80
N LEU A 16 7.87 -21.73 -12.56
CA LEU A 16 6.93 -22.66 -11.93
C LEU A 16 5.59 -22.73 -12.67
N VAL A 17 5.04 -21.59 -13.11
CA VAL A 17 3.80 -21.55 -13.92
C VAL A 17 4.00 -22.27 -15.25
N THR A 18 5.16 -22.07 -15.88
CA THR A 18 5.51 -22.75 -17.13
C THR A 18 5.62 -24.26 -16.93
N ALA A 19 6.30 -24.70 -15.87
CA ALA A 19 6.44 -26.12 -15.52
C ALA A 19 5.08 -26.79 -15.25
N ARG A 20 4.19 -26.13 -14.50
CA ARG A 20 2.82 -26.62 -14.26
C ARG A 20 2.00 -26.74 -15.55
N THR A 21 2.14 -25.78 -16.44
CA THR A 21 1.47 -25.82 -17.75
C THR A 21 1.99 -26.99 -18.59
N ARG A 22 3.31 -27.21 -18.59
CA ARG A 22 3.94 -28.35 -19.28
C ARG A 22 3.46 -29.69 -18.71
N LEU A 23 3.38 -29.82 -17.39
CA LEU A 23 2.85 -31.04 -16.75
C LEU A 23 1.40 -31.29 -17.19
N ALA A 24 0.55 -30.27 -17.17
CA ALA A 24 -0.84 -30.40 -17.62
C ALA A 24 -0.95 -30.88 -19.08
N THR A 25 -0.08 -30.37 -19.97
CA THR A 25 0.01 -30.84 -21.36
C THR A 25 0.41 -32.31 -21.44
N LEU A 26 1.46 -32.73 -20.71
CA LEU A 26 1.90 -34.13 -20.68
C LEU A 26 0.82 -35.08 -20.10
N GLU A 27 0.11 -34.64 -19.07
CA GLU A 27 -0.99 -35.42 -18.49
C GLU A 27 -2.15 -35.55 -19.48
N ALA A 28 -2.46 -34.50 -20.24
CA ALA A 28 -3.48 -34.52 -21.31
C ALA A 28 -3.10 -35.43 -22.50
N GLU A 29 -1.81 -35.63 -22.78
CA GLU A 29 -1.33 -36.54 -23.84
C GLU A 29 -1.43 -38.02 -23.47
N THR A 30 -1.45 -38.34 -22.17
CA THR A 30 -1.51 -39.71 -21.65
C THR A 30 -2.70 -40.53 -22.17
N PRO A 31 -3.96 -40.05 -22.12
CA PRO A 31 -5.09 -40.78 -22.69
C PRO A 31 -4.97 -40.99 -24.19
N THR A 32 -4.42 -40.01 -24.94
CA THR A 32 -4.23 -40.10 -26.39
C THR A 32 -3.24 -41.19 -26.76
N LEU A 33 -2.13 -41.32 -26.01
CA LEU A 33 -1.15 -42.39 -26.22
C LEU A 33 -1.75 -43.78 -25.91
N ARG A 34 -2.58 -43.89 -24.87
CA ARG A 34 -3.28 -45.14 -24.53
C ARG A 34 -4.32 -45.51 -25.59
N ALA A 35 -5.11 -44.56 -26.06
CA ALA A 35 -6.07 -44.76 -27.14
C ALA A 35 -5.36 -45.23 -28.42
N ARG A 36 -4.27 -44.56 -28.82
CA ARG A 36 -3.46 -44.97 -29.98
C ARG A 36 -2.95 -46.40 -29.88
N LEU A 37 -2.48 -46.83 -28.70
CA LEU A 37 -2.06 -48.22 -28.51
C LEU A 37 -3.26 -49.18 -28.64
N SER A 38 -4.41 -48.84 -28.06
CA SER A 38 -5.63 -49.63 -28.18
C SER A 38 -6.07 -49.77 -29.64
N ASP A 39 -6.06 -48.68 -30.40
CA ASP A 39 -6.43 -48.65 -31.81
C ASP A 39 -5.47 -49.51 -32.66
N LEU A 40 -4.17 -49.41 -32.42
CA LEU A 40 -3.15 -50.23 -33.11
C LEU A 40 -3.26 -51.72 -32.77
N ILE A 41 -3.76 -52.08 -31.58
CA ILE A 41 -4.00 -53.49 -31.21
C ILE A 41 -5.28 -54.02 -31.88
N ALA A 42 -6.27 -53.16 -32.10
CA ALA A 42 -7.54 -53.51 -32.73
C ALA A 42 -7.46 -53.54 -34.27
N ASP A 43 -6.48 -52.84 -34.87
CA ASP A 43 -6.26 -52.80 -36.31
C ASP A 43 -5.55 -54.06 -36.81
N GLU A 44 -6.25 -54.86 -37.62
CA GLU A 44 -5.71 -56.09 -38.24
C GLU A 44 -4.55 -55.82 -39.22
N GLY A 45 -4.42 -54.59 -39.74
CA GLY A 45 -3.34 -54.17 -40.63
C GLY A 45 -2.09 -53.66 -39.92
N ALA A 46 -2.16 -53.42 -38.61
CA ALA A 46 -1.05 -52.87 -37.85
C ALA A 46 0.12 -53.86 -37.72
N THR A 47 1.33 -53.36 -37.90
CA THR A 47 2.52 -54.21 -37.78
C THR A 47 2.90 -54.42 -36.32
N SER A 48 3.47 -55.59 -36.01
CA SER A 48 4.05 -55.90 -34.69
C SER A 48 5.06 -54.83 -34.23
N LYS A 49 5.78 -54.21 -35.17
CA LYS A 49 6.74 -53.13 -34.91
C LYS A 49 6.05 -51.85 -34.42
N GLU A 50 4.92 -51.47 -35.00
CA GLU A 50 4.15 -50.28 -34.59
C GLU A 50 3.53 -50.45 -33.21
N ILE A 51 2.98 -51.64 -32.93
CA ILE A 51 2.43 -51.98 -31.61
C ILE A 51 3.55 -51.97 -30.56
N ALA A 52 4.71 -52.56 -30.87
CA ALA A 52 5.86 -52.57 -29.97
C ALA A 52 6.37 -51.14 -29.69
N ALA A 53 6.46 -50.29 -30.71
CA ALA A 53 6.87 -48.89 -30.55
C ALA A 53 5.89 -48.09 -29.70
N ALA A 54 4.58 -48.24 -29.92
CA ALA A 54 3.55 -47.57 -29.11
C ALA A 54 3.57 -48.05 -27.65
N ARG A 55 3.81 -49.34 -27.43
CA ARG A 55 3.95 -49.92 -26.08
C ARG A 55 5.19 -49.41 -25.35
N ASP A 56 6.30 -49.21 -26.06
CA ASP A 56 7.55 -48.67 -25.51
C ASP A 56 7.47 -47.15 -25.25
N ALA A 57 6.60 -46.43 -25.96
CA ALA A 57 6.40 -44.99 -25.76
C ALA A 57 5.69 -44.66 -24.42
N LEU A 58 4.75 -45.51 -23.97
CA LEU A 58 4.01 -45.29 -22.71
C LEU A 58 4.89 -45.18 -21.45
N PRO A 59 5.83 -46.11 -21.16
CA PRO A 59 6.69 -45.98 -19.99
C PRO A 59 7.64 -44.79 -20.09
N LYS A 60 8.10 -44.42 -21.29
CA LYS A 60 8.92 -43.21 -21.50
C LYS A 60 8.13 -41.95 -21.20
N HIS A 61 6.88 -41.87 -21.67
CA HIS A 61 5.97 -40.77 -21.36
C HIS A 61 5.69 -40.66 -19.86
N ALA A 62 5.44 -41.79 -19.20
CA ALA A 62 5.25 -41.82 -17.75
C ALA A 62 6.50 -41.28 -17.00
N ALA A 63 7.70 -41.66 -17.43
CA ALA A 63 8.94 -41.12 -16.85
C ALA A 63 9.07 -39.60 -17.07
N MET A 64 8.63 -39.07 -18.22
CA MET A 64 8.61 -37.62 -18.47
C MET A 64 7.63 -36.88 -17.57
N VAL A 65 6.45 -37.47 -17.29
CA VAL A 65 5.46 -36.92 -16.37
C VAL A 65 6.03 -36.86 -14.94
N GLU A 66 6.66 -37.93 -14.46
CA GLU A 66 7.27 -37.95 -13.13
C GLU A 66 8.43 -36.96 -13.03
N ALA A 67 9.30 -36.87 -14.03
CA ALA A 67 10.38 -35.88 -14.05
C ALA A 67 9.83 -34.43 -13.99
N ALA A 68 8.72 -34.15 -14.69
CA ALA A 68 8.07 -32.84 -14.63
C ALA A 68 7.45 -32.54 -13.25
N ARG A 69 6.95 -33.57 -12.55
CA ARG A 69 6.46 -33.42 -11.16
C ARG A 69 7.59 -33.13 -10.19
N GLU A 70 8.72 -33.81 -10.33
CA GLU A 70 9.92 -33.54 -9.52
C GLU A 70 10.46 -32.11 -9.76
N GLU A 71 10.51 -31.66 -11.02
CA GLU A 71 10.90 -30.29 -11.37
C GLU A 71 9.99 -29.25 -10.68
N ILE A 72 8.67 -29.48 -10.68
CA ILE A 72 7.71 -28.61 -10.00
C ILE A 72 7.99 -28.54 -8.49
N LEU A 73 8.25 -29.67 -7.83
CA LEU A 73 8.55 -29.69 -6.39
C LEU A 73 9.82 -28.88 -6.06
N VAL A 74 10.86 -29.00 -6.90
CA VAL A 74 12.10 -28.22 -6.74
C VAL A 74 11.83 -26.72 -6.94
N LEU A 75 11.03 -26.36 -7.95
CA LEU A 75 10.66 -24.97 -8.22
C LEU A 75 9.79 -24.37 -7.10
N GLU A 76 8.87 -25.14 -6.51
CA GLU A 76 8.03 -24.70 -5.38
C GLU A 76 8.87 -24.37 -4.14
N ASP A 77 9.84 -25.24 -3.81
CA ASP A 77 10.80 -24.99 -2.73
C ASP A 77 11.68 -23.76 -3.02
N ALA A 78 12.18 -23.63 -4.26
CA ALA A 78 12.98 -22.47 -4.68
C ALA A 78 12.20 -21.15 -4.60
N VAL A 79 10.94 -21.13 -5.08
CA VAL A 79 10.04 -19.97 -4.98
C VAL A 79 9.82 -19.55 -3.52
N THR A 80 9.61 -20.53 -2.64
CA THR A 80 9.41 -20.31 -1.20
C THR A 80 10.65 -19.69 -0.55
N LYS A 81 11.83 -20.23 -0.85
CA LYS A 81 13.11 -19.68 -0.35
C LYS A 81 13.38 -18.28 -0.88
N ALA A 82 13.13 -18.03 -2.17
CA ALA A 82 13.29 -16.72 -2.77
C ALA A 82 12.33 -15.67 -2.17
N HIS A 83 11.10 -16.07 -1.86
CA HIS A 83 10.14 -15.20 -1.17
C HIS A 83 10.63 -14.82 0.23
N ALA A 84 11.07 -15.80 1.02
CA ALA A 84 11.60 -15.55 2.37
C ALA A 84 12.81 -14.60 2.34
N ALA A 85 13.72 -14.77 1.38
CA ALA A 85 14.86 -13.88 1.19
C ALA A 85 14.43 -12.45 0.82
N ALA A 86 13.43 -12.29 -0.03
CA ALA A 86 12.89 -10.98 -0.39
C ALA A 86 12.24 -10.27 0.80
N VAL A 87 11.45 -11.00 1.61
CA VAL A 87 10.84 -10.45 2.83
C VAL A 87 11.91 -9.98 3.81
N GLU A 88 12.95 -10.77 4.03
CA GLU A 88 14.03 -10.40 4.95
C GLU A 88 14.84 -9.20 4.45
N ALA A 89 15.16 -9.16 3.15
CA ALA A 89 15.80 -8.00 2.54
C ALA A 89 14.96 -6.73 2.70
N GLY A 90 13.62 -6.85 2.57
CA GLY A 90 12.69 -5.75 2.76
C GLY A 90 12.62 -5.29 4.21
N ARG A 91 12.61 -6.23 5.16
CA ARG A 91 12.66 -5.94 6.60
C ARG A 91 13.91 -5.15 6.97
N ILE A 92 15.08 -5.56 6.46
CA ILE A 92 16.36 -4.87 6.71
C ILE A 92 16.29 -3.44 6.15
N GLN A 93 15.91 -3.29 4.88
CA GLN A 93 15.80 -1.97 4.25
C GLN A 93 14.81 -1.04 4.97
N TRP A 94 13.65 -1.56 5.38
CA TRP A 94 12.66 -0.81 6.14
C TRP A 94 13.21 -0.35 7.50
N THR A 95 13.86 -1.26 8.23
CA THR A 95 14.43 -0.97 9.55
C THR A 95 15.55 0.08 9.47
N GLU A 96 16.29 0.13 8.36
CA GLU A 96 17.35 1.14 8.16
C GLU A 96 16.84 2.49 7.64
N ALA A 97 15.83 2.48 6.76
CA ALA A 97 15.35 3.69 6.09
C ALA A 97 14.32 4.45 6.94
N VAL A 98 13.36 3.75 7.56
CA VAL A 98 12.24 4.40 8.26
C VAL A 98 12.69 5.26 9.43
N PRO A 99 13.62 4.84 10.31
CA PRO A 99 14.09 5.70 11.40
C PRO A 99 14.81 6.95 10.91
N LYS A 100 15.53 6.89 9.78
CA LYS A 100 16.23 8.05 9.20
C LYS A 100 15.23 9.08 8.69
N VAL A 101 14.25 8.63 7.91
CA VAL A 101 13.17 9.49 7.41
C VAL A 101 12.32 10.05 8.56
N ALA A 102 12.03 9.23 9.59
CA ALA A 102 11.32 9.69 10.77
C ALA A 102 12.12 10.76 11.55
N ALA A 103 13.45 10.63 11.65
CA ALA A 103 14.31 11.62 12.27
C ALA A 103 14.39 12.93 11.47
N ASP A 104 14.23 12.89 10.15
CA ASP A 104 14.20 14.10 9.31
C ASP A 104 12.87 14.86 9.45
N ILE A 105 11.77 14.16 9.76
CA ILE A 105 10.41 14.73 9.88
C ILE A 105 10.08 15.16 11.32
N ALA A 106 10.70 14.57 12.34
CA ALA A 106 10.42 14.88 13.74
C ALA A 106 10.73 16.34 14.16
N PRO A 107 11.87 16.97 13.80
CA PRO A 107 12.19 18.33 14.23
C PRO A 107 11.22 19.42 13.71
N PRO A 108 10.75 19.38 12.44
CA PRO A 108 9.71 20.28 11.97
C PRO A 108 8.39 20.19 12.74
N LEU A 109 8.02 18.99 13.23
CA LEU A 109 6.76 18.76 13.95
C LEU A 109 6.84 19.20 15.41
N GLU A 110 7.96 18.94 16.10
CA GLU A 110 8.18 19.44 17.47
C GLU A 110 8.17 20.98 17.53
N GLY A 111 8.84 21.62 16.58
CA GLY A 111 8.84 23.09 16.48
C GLY A 111 7.47 23.70 16.18
N LEU A 112 6.55 22.95 15.58
CA LEU A 112 5.21 23.42 15.21
C LEU A 112 4.31 23.55 16.45
N GLN A 113 4.43 22.65 17.41
CA GLN A 113 3.70 22.71 18.68
C GLN A 113 4.18 23.88 19.56
N GLU A 114 5.49 24.09 19.65
CA GLU A 114 6.05 25.25 20.37
C GLU A 114 5.72 26.57 19.66
N ALA A 115 5.80 26.62 18.32
CA ALA A 115 5.43 27.80 17.54
C ALA A 115 3.93 28.14 17.64
N ALA A 116 3.07 27.16 17.89
CA ALA A 116 1.63 27.32 18.06
C ALA A 116 1.19 27.68 19.49
N ALA A 117 2.05 27.54 20.51
CA ALA A 117 1.69 27.84 21.90
C ALA A 117 1.25 29.32 22.14
N PRO A 118 1.91 30.34 21.56
CA PRO A 118 1.44 31.72 21.65
C PRO A 118 0.08 31.96 20.97
N PHE A 119 -0.24 31.15 19.95
CA PHE A 119 -1.52 31.22 19.23
C PHE A 119 -2.67 30.68 20.10
N LEU A 120 -2.46 29.57 20.81
CA LEU A 120 -3.47 29.00 21.73
C LEU A 120 -3.82 29.99 22.86
N ALA A 121 -2.81 30.59 23.49
CA ALA A 121 -3.03 31.56 24.56
C ALA A 121 -3.80 32.80 24.09
N LEU A 122 -3.58 33.25 22.85
CA LEU A 122 -4.26 34.42 22.31
C LEU A 122 -5.70 34.10 21.84
N ALA A 123 -5.93 32.89 21.32
CA ALA A 123 -7.27 32.40 21.01
C ALA A 123 -8.14 32.30 22.27
N GLU A 124 -7.59 31.82 23.40
CA GLU A 124 -8.29 31.75 24.68
C GLU A 124 -8.67 33.14 25.21
N ASP A 125 -7.77 34.13 25.14
CA ASP A 125 -8.06 35.53 25.52
C ASP A 125 -9.19 36.14 24.66
N LEU A 126 -9.21 35.85 23.35
CA LEU A 126 -10.27 36.33 22.47
C LEU A 126 -11.63 35.71 22.77
N VAL A 127 -11.67 34.41 23.05
CA VAL A 127 -12.90 33.73 23.48
C VAL A 127 -13.42 34.35 24.77
N GLY A 128 -12.55 34.61 25.75
CA GLY A 128 -12.93 35.27 27.01
C GLY A 128 -13.47 36.69 26.79
N ARG A 129 -12.83 37.49 25.93
CA ARG A 129 -13.32 38.84 25.59
C ARG A 129 -14.64 38.83 24.82
N TRP A 130 -14.83 37.85 23.93
CA TRP A 130 -16.09 37.69 23.20
C TRP A 130 -17.23 37.27 24.12
N GLN A 131 -16.99 36.33 25.03
CA GLN A 131 -17.96 35.96 26.07
C GLN A 131 -18.32 37.16 26.95
N ALA A 132 -17.34 37.91 27.43
CA ALA A 132 -17.60 39.13 28.21
C ALA A 132 -18.41 40.17 27.42
N TYR A 133 -18.17 40.30 26.11
CA TYR A 133 -18.96 41.15 25.24
C TYR A 133 -20.41 40.65 25.09
N GLN A 134 -20.61 39.35 24.91
CA GLN A 134 -21.94 38.72 24.85
C GLN A 134 -22.70 38.90 26.16
N ASP A 135 -22.06 38.69 27.31
CA ASP A 135 -22.67 38.90 28.63
C ASP A 135 -23.15 40.35 28.83
N VAL A 136 -22.39 41.33 28.35
CA VAL A 136 -22.77 42.75 28.39
C VAL A 136 -23.95 43.04 27.47
N LEU A 137 -24.00 42.44 26.27
CA LEU A 137 -25.15 42.57 25.38
C LEU A 137 -26.43 41.94 25.95
N ASP A 138 -26.32 40.74 26.52
CA ASP A 138 -27.44 40.02 27.10
C ASP A 138 -27.97 40.75 28.35
N SER A 139 -27.08 41.24 29.22
CA SER A 139 -27.46 42.05 30.37
C SER A 139 -28.06 43.40 29.98
N TRP A 140 -27.60 44.03 28.89
CA TRP A 140 -28.21 45.26 28.36
C TRP A 140 -29.66 45.04 27.92
N SER A 141 -29.92 43.94 27.21
CA SER A 141 -31.29 43.57 26.77
C SER A 141 -32.22 43.30 27.95
N THR A 142 -31.68 42.80 29.07
CA THR A 142 -32.41 42.49 30.30
C THR A 142 -32.65 43.74 31.15
N ALA A 143 -31.64 44.62 31.27
CA ALA A 143 -31.70 45.84 32.06
C ALA A 143 -32.53 46.96 31.41
N PHE A 144 -32.69 46.94 30.08
CA PHE A 144 -33.44 47.94 29.31
C PHE A 144 -34.44 47.32 28.31
N PRO A 145 -35.54 46.71 28.80
CA PRO A 145 -36.54 46.09 27.93
C PRO A 145 -37.19 47.12 26.98
N GLY A 146 -37.24 46.84 25.68
CA GLY A 146 -37.92 47.68 24.68
C GLY A 146 -37.07 48.81 24.07
N VAL A 147 -35.81 48.97 24.46
CA VAL A 147 -34.88 49.88 23.78
C VAL A 147 -34.34 49.20 22.52
N HIS A 148 -34.85 49.58 21.34
CA HIS A 148 -34.38 49.06 20.03
C HIS A 148 -33.05 49.65 19.54
N ARG A 149 -32.37 50.47 20.37
CA ARG A 149 -31.04 51.01 20.04
C ARG A 149 -29.97 50.05 20.55
N PRO A 150 -28.96 49.72 19.73
CA PRO A 150 -27.86 48.85 20.18
C PRO A 150 -27.14 49.48 21.37
N ALA A 151 -26.62 48.64 22.27
CA ALA A 151 -25.79 49.10 23.38
C ALA A 151 -24.67 50.01 22.84
N PRO A 152 -24.32 51.12 23.52
CA PRO A 152 -23.29 52.06 23.07
C PRO A 152 -21.88 51.49 23.31
N LEU A 153 -21.63 50.30 22.78
CA LEU A 153 -20.34 49.64 22.83
C LEU A 153 -19.53 50.02 21.59
N PRO A 154 -18.21 50.26 21.73
CA PRO A 154 -17.35 50.35 20.57
C PRO A 154 -17.44 49.03 19.79
N LYS A 155 -17.63 49.11 18.47
CA LYS A 155 -17.58 47.91 17.61
C LYS A 155 -16.27 47.18 17.90
N PRO A 156 -16.27 45.85 18.11
CA PRO A 156 -15.05 45.10 18.34
C PRO A 156 -14.25 45.10 17.05
N HIS A 157 -13.40 46.10 16.87
CA HIS A 157 -12.40 46.10 15.84
C HIS A 157 -11.24 45.24 16.35
N PRO A 158 -10.78 44.25 15.57
CA PRO A 158 -9.63 43.47 15.96
C PRO A 158 -8.45 44.43 16.16
N SER A 159 -7.76 44.31 17.29
CA SER A 159 -6.58 45.11 17.57
C SER A 159 -5.53 44.89 16.47
N ARG A 160 -4.61 45.83 16.27
CA ARG A 160 -3.54 45.67 15.28
C ARG A 160 -2.73 44.38 15.50
N ALA A 161 -2.48 44.04 16.78
CA ALA A 161 -1.84 42.78 17.16
C ALA A 161 -2.66 41.55 16.72
N LEU A 162 -4.00 41.62 16.82
CA LEU A 162 -4.89 40.56 16.35
C LEU A 162 -4.91 40.46 14.81
N GLN A 163 -4.89 41.60 14.10
CA GLN A 163 -4.83 41.61 12.63
C GLN A 163 -3.51 41.03 12.11
N GLU A 164 -2.38 41.41 12.72
CA GLU A 164 -1.05 40.88 12.39
C GLU A 164 -0.98 39.37 12.70
N LEU A 165 -1.62 38.92 13.78
CA LEU A 165 -1.72 37.51 14.13
C LEU A 165 -2.59 36.72 13.14
N ILE A 166 -3.75 37.25 12.73
CA ILE A 166 -4.59 36.66 11.66
C ILE A 166 -3.77 36.47 10.38
N GLY A 167 -2.98 37.47 9.97
CA GLY A 167 -2.10 37.36 8.81
C GLY A 167 -1.02 36.28 8.96
N ARG A 168 -0.48 36.07 10.17
CA ARG A 168 0.50 35.00 10.44
C ARG A 168 -0.15 33.61 10.43
N ILE A 169 -1.39 33.48 10.90
CA ILE A 169 -2.17 32.23 10.85
C ILE A 169 -2.47 31.84 9.42
N ASP A 170 -2.88 32.81 8.59
CA ASP A 170 -3.20 32.57 7.18
C ASP A 170 -1.95 32.08 6.43
N ALA A 171 -0.79 32.67 6.71
CA ALA A 171 0.49 32.22 6.17
C ALA A 171 0.88 30.80 6.64
N ALA A 172 0.67 30.48 7.92
CA ALA A 172 0.96 29.15 8.47
C ALA A 172 0.02 28.07 7.88
N ALA A 173 -1.27 28.38 7.74
CA ALA A 173 -2.25 27.51 7.09
C ALA A 173 -1.85 27.23 5.63
N HIS A 174 -1.39 28.25 4.91
CA HIS A 174 -0.85 28.11 3.56
C HIS A 174 0.38 27.18 3.51
N SER A 175 1.29 27.31 4.47
CA SER A 175 2.46 26.42 4.56
C SER A 175 2.07 24.97 4.85
N ILE A 176 1.09 24.74 5.73
CA ILE A 176 0.56 23.40 6.02
C ILE A 176 -0.10 22.80 4.78
N GLU A 177 -0.90 23.57 4.04
CA GLU A 177 -1.53 23.13 2.79
C GLU A 177 -0.47 22.74 1.75
N GLN A 178 0.62 23.51 1.62
CA GLN A 178 1.73 23.15 0.73
C GLN A 178 2.44 21.87 1.16
N ILE A 179 2.61 21.63 2.46
CA ILE A 179 3.18 20.39 2.98
C ILE A 179 2.26 19.21 2.64
N MET A 180 0.95 19.34 2.87
CA MET A 180 -0.04 18.30 2.52
C MET A 180 -0.01 17.97 1.03
N VAL A 181 -0.01 18.99 0.16
CA VAL A 181 0.09 18.80 -1.30
C VAL A 181 1.41 18.13 -1.71
N THR A 182 2.49 18.39 -0.97
CA THR A 182 3.79 17.75 -1.25
C THR A 182 3.76 16.28 -0.84
N ILE A 183 3.13 15.94 0.28
CA ILE A 183 2.94 14.57 0.75
C ILE A 183 2.06 13.77 -0.23
N ASP A 184 0.92 14.32 -0.66
CA ASP A 184 0.01 13.68 -1.63
C ASP A 184 0.67 13.38 -2.99
N ARG A 185 1.74 14.10 -3.35
CA ARG A 185 2.50 13.86 -4.59
C ARG A 185 3.61 12.82 -4.46
N MET A 186 3.93 12.41 -3.23
CA MET A 186 4.91 11.37 -2.95
C MET A 186 4.29 9.98 -2.85
N GLU A 187 2.96 9.88 -2.67
CA GLU A 187 2.16 8.66 -2.84
C GLU A 187 1.92 8.31 -4.31
#